data_AF-A0A522AZZ3-F1
#
_entry.id   AF-A0A522AZZ3-F1
#
_cell.length_a   1.000
_cell.length_b   1.000
_cell.length_c   1.000
_cell.angle_alpha   90.00
_cell.angle_beta   90.00
_cell.angle_gamma   90.00
#
_symmetry.space_group_name_H-M   'P 1'
#
loop_
_entity.id
_entity.type
_entity.pdbx_description
1 polymer ?
#
loop_
_entity_poly.entity_id
_entity_poly.type
_entity_poly.pdbx_seq_one_letter_code
_entity_poly.pdbx_strand_id
1 'polypeptide(L)'
;AVHILSNYFKHKHLEDLVVVTDLGFAKRARAFAEFLDAPLAIIEKRRVGNLDRAELMNVIGDVRGRRAIIVDDEIDTAGTLSETVRALEREGVTEIYACATHGILSDPAIERIAGSSLREVVLTDTVPLPMAKRIPQITTLSIAPLIGEAIKRIHRGESVGALFSSEVEFTQEMLLWEDGVARKLDTRNEPDHDPGNDQSAQAG
;
A
#
# COMPACT_ATOMS: atom_id res chain seq x y z
N ALA A 1 -9.59 -5.45 -4.81
CA ALA A 1 -8.57 -5.07 -3.80
C ALA A 1 -7.29 -4.53 -4.44
N VAL A 2 -6.60 -5.28 -5.33
CA VAL A 2 -5.37 -4.81 -6.02
C VAL A 2 -5.52 -3.40 -6.61
N HIS A 3 -6.60 -3.11 -7.35
CA HIS A 3 -6.84 -1.75 -7.88
C HIS A 3 -7.05 -0.69 -6.79
N ILE A 4 -7.78 -0.98 -5.72
CA ILE A 4 -7.99 -0.03 -4.61
C ILE A 4 -6.66 0.31 -3.93
N LEU A 5 -5.88 -0.72 -3.60
CA LEU A 5 -4.60 -0.58 -2.92
C LEU A 5 -3.55 0.11 -3.81
N SER A 6 -3.41 -0.32 -5.07
CA SER A 6 -2.46 0.29 -6.01
C SER A 6 -2.85 1.73 -6.36
N ASN A 7 -4.15 2.03 -6.50
CA ASN A 7 -4.62 3.40 -6.71
C ASN A 7 -4.27 4.32 -5.53
N TYR A 8 -4.37 3.82 -4.29
CA TYR A 8 -3.94 4.57 -3.10
C TYR A 8 -2.46 4.97 -3.18
N PHE A 9 -1.57 4.04 -3.53
CA PHE A 9 -0.14 4.36 -3.68
C PHE A 9 0.17 5.23 -4.89
N LYS A 10 -0.57 5.09 -6.00
CA LYS A 10 -0.42 5.94 -7.18
C LYS A 10 -0.66 7.42 -6.84
N HIS A 11 -1.64 7.71 -5.98
CA HIS A 11 -1.96 9.05 -5.52
C HIS A 11 -0.99 9.62 -4.47
N LYS A 12 -0.12 8.79 -3.89
CA LYS A 12 0.95 9.26 -3.01
C LYS A 12 2.12 9.88 -3.77
N HIS A 13 2.19 9.71 -5.10
CA HIS A 13 3.25 10.24 -5.94
C HIS A 13 4.66 9.87 -5.42
N LEU A 14 4.81 8.63 -4.95
CA LEU A 14 6.09 8.13 -4.48
C LEU A 14 7.00 7.89 -5.69
N GLU A 15 8.21 8.44 -5.65
CA GLU A 15 9.27 8.20 -6.63
C GLU A 15 10.11 6.97 -6.23
N ASP A 16 10.87 6.43 -7.18
CA ASP A 16 11.81 5.32 -6.98
C ASP A 16 11.18 4.09 -6.33
N LEU A 17 9.98 3.72 -6.79
CA LEU A 17 9.24 2.59 -6.25
C LEU A 17 9.82 1.23 -6.68
N VAL A 18 9.62 0.23 -5.82
CA VAL A 18 9.71 -1.19 -6.15
C VAL A 18 8.61 -1.94 -5.43
N VAL A 19 7.86 -2.78 -6.16
CA VAL A 19 6.85 -3.66 -5.56
C VAL A 19 7.56 -4.94 -5.11
N VAL A 20 7.36 -5.33 -3.86
CA VAL A 20 7.98 -6.49 -3.23
C VAL A 20 6.90 -7.47 -2.83
N THR A 21 7.09 -8.76 -3.07
CA THR A 21 6.12 -9.80 -2.68
C THR A 21 6.80 -11.15 -2.51
N ASP A 22 6.06 -12.17 -2.08
CA ASP A 22 6.55 -13.55 -2.09
C ASP A 22 6.27 -14.26 -3.43
N LEU A 23 6.81 -15.47 -3.60
CA LEU A 23 6.61 -16.27 -4.81
C LEU A 23 5.14 -16.67 -5.04
N GLY A 24 4.36 -16.86 -3.97
CA GLY A 24 2.97 -17.30 -4.05
C GLY A 24 2.05 -16.21 -4.62
N PHE A 25 2.35 -14.96 -4.31
CA PHE A 25 1.56 -13.80 -4.72
C PHE A 25 2.14 -13.05 -5.95
N ALA A 26 3.30 -13.47 -6.45
CA ALA A 26 4.03 -12.88 -7.58
C ALA A 26 3.18 -12.48 -8.80
N LYS A 27 2.24 -13.34 -9.21
CA LYS A 27 1.38 -13.04 -10.39
C LYS A 27 0.48 -11.82 -10.16
N ARG A 28 -0.07 -11.66 -8.95
CA ARG A 28 -0.96 -10.53 -8.61
C ARG A 28 -0.15 -9.28 -8.31
N ALA A 29 0.99 -9.42 -7.64
CA ALA A 29 1.92 -8.32 -7.42
C ALA A 29 2.48 -7.75 -8.73
N ARG A 30 2.66 -8.57 -9.77
CA ARG A 30 3.04 -8.06 -11.10
C ARG A 30 2.02 -7.07 -11.66
N ALA A 31 0.73 -7.38 -11.60
CA ALA A 31 -0.31 -6.46 -12.06
C ALA A 31 -0.34 -5.17 -11.21
N PHE A 32 -0.05 -5.28 -9.91
CA PHE A 32 0.11 -4.13 -9.02
C PHE A 32 1.29 -3.25 -9.44
N ALA A 33 2.44 -3.86 -9.76
CA ALA A 33 3.65 -3.18 -10.21
C ALA A 33 3.45 -2.50 -11.56
N GLU A 34 2.79 -3.17 -12.52
CA GLU A 34 2.41 -2.59 -13.82
C GLU A 34 1.50 -1.37 -13.66
N PHE A 35 0.54 -1.40 -12.73
CA PHE A 35 -0.34 -0.26 -12.47
C PHE A 35 0.40 0.97 -11.91
N LEU A 36 1.48 0.73 -11.15
CA LEU A 36 2.33 1.76 -10.55
C LEU A 36 3.51 2.18 -11.43
N ASP A 37 3.69 1.59 -12.61
CA ASP A 37 4.89 1.74 -13.44
C ASP A 37 6.19 1.49 -12.64
N ALA A 38 6.18 0.44 -11.82
CA ALA A 38 7.27 0.09 -10.92
C ALA A 38 7.82 -1.32 -11.23
N PRO A 39 9.12 -1.59 -11.00
CA PRO A 39 9.65 -2.94 -11.07
C PRO A 39 9.13 -3.82 -9.93
N LEU A 40 9.22 -5.13 -10.16
CA LEU A 40 8.86 -6.17 -9.20
C LEU A 40 10.14 -6.81 -8.63
N ALA A 41 10.20 -6.96 -7.31
CA ALA A 41 11.14 -7.79 -6.60
C ALA A 41 10.39 -8.90 -5.83
N ILE A 42 11.06 -10.04 -5.64
CA ILE A 42 10.48 -11.23 -5.03
C ILE A 42 11.33 -11.64 -3.83
N ILE A 43 10.66 -11.94 -2.72
CA ILE A 43 11.25 -12.53 -1.53
C ILE A 43 11.18 -14.05 -1.66
N GLU A 44 12.34 -14.68 -1.76
CA GLU A 44 12.47 -16.12 -1.72
C GLU A 44 12.81 -16.56 -0.30
N LYS A 45 11.90 -17.33 0.31
CA LYS A 45 12.14 -18.01 1.58
C LYS A 45 12.96 -19.27 1.33
N ARG A 46 14.22 -19.29 1.78
CA ARG A 46 15.03 -20.51 1.82
C ARG A 46 15.12 -21.05 3.25
N ARG A 47 14.63 -22.27 3.45
CA ARG A 47 14.86 -23.04 4.68
C ARG A 47 16.26 -23.63 4.65
N VAL A 48 17.06 -23.39 5.67
CA VAL A 48 18.41 -23.97 5.77
C VAL A 48 18.46 -24.99 6.91
N GLY A 49 18.54 -26.27 6.55
CA GLY A 49 18.71 -27.39 7.48
C GLY A 49 17.40 -27.98 8.05
N ASN A 50 17.54 -28.90 9.02
CA ASN A 50 16.45 -29.59 9.73
C ASN A 50 16.00 -28.87 11.02
N LEU A 51 16.42 -27.63 11.23
CA LEU A 51 16.05 -26.83 12.40
C LEU A 51 15.02 -25.78 11.96
N ASP A 52 13.87 -25.74 12.64
CA ASP A 52 12.71 -24.86 12.38
C ASP A 52 12.98 -23.34 12.55
N ARG A 53 14.23 -22.87 12.45
CA ARG A 53 14.62 -21.54 12.95
C ARG A 53 15.56 -20.70 12.09
N ALA A 54 16.11 -21.22 10.99
CA ALA A 54 16.98 -20.43 10.11
C ALA A 54 16.32 -20.23 8.73
N GLU A 55 15.37 -19.31 8.66
CA GLU A 55 14.85 -18.82 7.39
C GLU A 55 15.78 -17.71 6.87
N LEU A 56 16.42 -17.97 5.72
CA LEU A 56 17.14 -16.96 4.97
C LEU A 56 16.20 -16.40 3.91
N MET A 57 15.87 -15.12 4.04
CA MET A 57 15.13 -14.35 3.03
C MET A 57 16.11 -13.80 2.01
N ASN A 58 16.01 -14.27 0.77
CA ASN A 58 16.77 -13.76 -0.36
C ASN A 58 15.89 -12.79 -1.18
N VAL A 59 16.43 -11.64 -1.56
CA VAL A 59 15.73 -10.65 -2.38
C VAL A 59 16.14 -10.84 -3.83
N ILE A 60 15.18 -11.19 -4.68
CA ILE A 60 15.36 -11.33 -6.14
C ILE A 60 14.81 -10.07 -6.80
N GLY A 61 15.68 -9.21 -7.31
CA GLY A 61 15.34 -7.92 -7.90
C GLY A 61 16.17 -6.79 -7.29
N ASP A 62 16.22 -5.64 -7.95
CA ASP A 62 16.93 -4.47 -7.45
C ASP A 62 16.01 -3.62 -6.58
N VAL A 63 16.35 -3.53 -5.29
CA VAL A 63 15.60 -2.76 -4.27
C VAL A 63 16.44 -1.64 -3.64
N ARG A 64 17.74 -1.56 -3.95
CA ARG A 64 18.66 -0.66 -3.26
C ARG A 64 18.38 0.79 -3.60
N GLY A 65 18.30 1.66 -2.60
CA GLY A 65 17.99 3.08 -2.78
C GLY A 65 16.54 3.36 -3.15
N ARG A 66 15.68 2.34 -3.21
CA ARG A 66 14.27 2.46 -3.63
C ARG A 66 13.32 2.45 -2.43
N ARG A 67 12.12 2.98 -2.65
CA ARG A 67 10.98 2.86 -1.74
C ARG A 67 10.25 1.56 -2.04
N ALA A 68 10.23 0.64 -1.08
CA ALA A 68 9.60 -0.66 -1.25
C ALA A 68 8.13 -0.64 -0.82
N ILE A 69 7.25 -1.23 -1.65
CA ILE A 69 5.86 -1.53 -1.27
C ILE A 69 5.72 -3.05 -1.22
N ILE A 70 5.63 -3.61 0.00
CA ILE A 70 5.36 -5.02 0.22
C ILE A 70 3.87 -5.27 -0.05
N VAL A 71 3.55 -6.22 -0.92
CA VAL A 71 2.17 -6.55 -1.30
C VAL A 71 1.91 -8.03 -1.05
N ASP A 72 0.82 -8.31 -0.32
CA ASP A 72 0.31 -9.65 -0.07
C ASP A 72 -1.23 -9.67 -0.13
N ASP A 73 -1.87 -10.84 -0.04
CA ASP A 73 -3.33 -10.90 0.14
C ASP A 73 -3.77 -10.65 1.58
N GLU A 74 -3.00 -11.13 2.57
CA GLU A 74 -3.31 -10.97 3.98
C GLU A 74 -2.10 -10.69 4.88
N ILE A 75 -2.36 -10.10 6.05
CA ILE A 75 -1.40 -10.00 7.15
C ILE A 75 -2.05 -10.62 8.39
N ASP A 76 -1.55 -11.80 8.78
CA ASP A 76 -1.99 -12.50 9.99
C ASP A 76 -1.15 -12.12 11.20
N THR A 77 -0.14 -12.92 11.57
CA THR A 77 0.73 -12.60 12.73
C THR A 77 1.79 -11.53 12.41
N ALA A 78 1.84 -11.00 11.18
CA ALA A 78 2.90 -10.14 10.65
C ALA A 78 4.34 -10.72 10.69
N GLY A 79 4.52 -12.03 10.92
CA GLY A 79 5.84 -12.67 10.99
C GLY A 79 6.63 -12.54 9.68
N THR A 80 6.05 -13.01 8.57
CA THR A 80 6.64 -12.89 7.23
C THR A 80 6.87 -11.43 6.82
N LEU A 81 5.94 -10.54 7.17
CA LEU A 81 6.09 -9.11 6.93
C LEU A 81 7.32 -8.55 7.65
N SER A 82 7.49 -8.85 8.95
CA SER A 82 8.65 -8.40 9.72
C SER A 82 9.98 -8.94 9.18
N GLU A 83 10.02 -10.20 8.74
CA GLU A 83 11.22 -10.78 8.13
C GLU A 83 11.56 -10.14 6.80
N THR A 84 10.54 -9.84 5.99
CA THR A 84 10.69 -9.12 4.72
C THR A 84 11.22 -7.71 4.94
N VAL A 85 10.66 -6.97 5.91
CA VAL A 85 11.15 -5.65 6.32
C VAL A 85 12.64 -5.70 6.65
N ARG A 86 13.07 -6.65 7.50
CA ARG A 86 14.49 -6.82 7.86
C ARG A 86 15.37 -7.19 6.67
N ALA A 87 14.86 -7.99 5.73
CA ALA A 87 15.61 -8.32 4.52
C ALA A 87 15.83 -7.09 3.64
N LEU A 88 14.78 -6.29 3.44
CA LEU A 88 14.85 -5.06 2.65
C LEU A 88 15.76 -4.00 3.29
N GLU A 89 15.73 -3.84 4.61
CA GLU A 89 16.66 -2.97 5.34
C GLU A 89 18.12 -3.33 5.06
N ARG A 90 18.46 -4.62 5.07
CA ARG A 90 19.82 -5.10 4.76
C ARG A 90 20.22 -4.82 3.31
N GLU A 91 19.27 -4.81 2.38
CA GLU A 91 19.50 -4.47 0.98
C GLU A 91 19.57 -2.97 0.70
N GLY A 92 19.25 -2.13 1.69
CA GLY A 92 19.41 -0.67 1.61
C GLY A 92 18.26 0.03 0.89
N VAL A 93 17.03 -0.40 1.11
CA VAL A 93 15.82 0.37 0.76
C VAL A 93 15.76 1.69 1.55
N THR A 94 15.12 2.71 1.00
CA THR A 94 14.98 4.03 1.64
C THR A 94 13.77 4.12 2.57
N GLU A 95 12.63 3.59 2.12
CA GLU A 95 11.38 3.53 2.89
C GLU A 95 10.67 2.20 2.61
N ILE A 96 9.91 1.70 3.59
CA ILE A 96 9.16 0.46 3.45
C ILE A 96 7.70 0.71 3.79
N TYR A 97 6.85 0.42 2.82
CA TYR A 97 5.39 0.38 2.94
C TYR A 97 4.94 -1.07 2.85
N ALA A 98 3.77 -1.37 3.38
CA ALA A 98 3.12 -2.65 3.17
C ALA A 98 1.65 -2.46 2.85
N CYS A 99 1.07 -3.40 2.12
CA CYS A 99 -0.37 -3.47 1.97
C CYS A 99 -0.87 -4.90 1.79
N ALA A 100 -2.08 -5.12 2.24
CA ALA A 100 -2.79 -6.38 2.05
C ALA A 100 -4.28 -6.14 1.95
N THR A 101 -5.00 -7.11 1.37
CA THR A 101 -6.46 -7.04 1.36
C THR A 101 -6.97 -7.28 2.77
N HIS A 102 -6.54 -8.35 3.42
CA HIS A 102 -7.09 -8.80 4.70
C HIS A 102 -6.12 -8.52 5.85
N GLY A 103 -6.52 -7.65 6.77
CA GLY A 103 -5.80 -7.45 8.03
C GLY A 103 -6.34 -8.35 9.12
N ILE A 104 -5.89 -9.61 9.18
CA ILE A 104 -6.29 -10.54 10.26
C ILE A 104 -5.64 -10.12 11.58
N LEU A 105 -4.36 -9.72 11.52
CA LEU A 105 -3.62 -9.08 12.60
C LEU A 105 -3.70 -9.86 13.92
N SER A 106 -3.58 -11.19 13.89
CA SER A 106 -3.50 -11.99 15.12
C SER A 106 -2.22 -11.69 15.90
N ASP A 107 -2.23 -11.89 17.20
CA ASP A 107 -1.09 -11.54 18.03
C ASP A 107 0.15 -12.36 17.60
N PRO A 108 1.36 -11.76 17.55
CA PRO A 108 1.72 -10.41 18.00
C PRO A 108 1.87 -9.40 16.84
N ALA A 109 0.90 -9.35 15.91
CA ALA A 109 1.03 -8.52 14.70
C ALA A 109 1.17 -7.03 14.98
N ILE A 110 0.40 -6.50 15.92
CA ILE A 110 0.40 -5.07 16.24
C ILE A 110 1.73 -4.66 16.84
N GLU A 111 2.28 -5.45 17.76
CA GLU A 111 3.60 -5.21 18.34
C GLU A 111 4.71 -5.26 17.28
N ARG A 112 4.61 -6.22 16.34
CA ARG A 112 5.57 -6.36 15.24
C ARG A 112 5.55 -5.18 14.28
N ILE A 113 4.35 -4.71 13.91
CA ILE A 113 4.21 -3.54 13.02
C ILE A 113 4.72 -2.29 13.74
N ALA A 114 4.27 -2.07 14.98
CA ALA A 114 4.67 -0.92 15.81
C ALA A 114 6.18 -0.84 16.05
N GLY A 115 6.84 -1.99 16.23
CA GLY A 115 8.29 -2.07 16.45
C GLY A 115 9.13 -2.13 15.17
N SER A 116 8.53 -2.01 13.99
CA SER A 116 9.23 -2.10 12.70
C SER A 116 9.51 -0.71 12.10
N SER A 117 10.35 -0.69 11.06
CA SER A 117 10.61 0.50 10.23
C SER A 117 9.55 0.77 9.16
N LEU A 118 8.40 0.07 9.20
CA LEU A 118 7.30 0.32 8.28
C LEU A 118 6.82 1.76 8.41
N ARG A 119 6.79 2.47 7.28
CA ARG A 119 6.24 3.82 7.17
C ARG A 119 4.73 3.81 7.30
N GLU A 120 4.08 2.85 6.65
CA GLU A 120 2.63 2.68 6.64
C GLU A 120 2.26 1.25 6.21
N VAL A 121 1.18 0.73 6.80
CA VAL A 121 0.52 -0.53 6.43
C VAL A 121 -0.89 -0.22 5.98
N VAL A 122 -1.18 -0.42 4.70
CA VAL A 122 -2.47 -0.13 4.08
C VAL A 122 -3.28 -1.40 3.97
N LEU A 123 -4.41 -1.44 4.68
CA LEU A 123 -5.32 -2.58 4.71
C LEU A 123 -6.66 -2.17 4.11
N THR A 124 -7.53 -3.16 3.87
CA THR A 124 -8.94 -2.89 3.59
C THR A 124 -9.81 -3.23 4.78
N ASP A 125 -11.02 -2.66 4.84
CA ASP A 125 -12.05 -2.96 5.86
C ASP A 125 -12.77 -4.31 5.65
N THR A 126 -12.21 -5.22 4.84
CA THR A 126 -12.73 -6.61 4.70
C THR A 126 -12.72 -7.40 6.00
N VAL A 127 -11.84 -7.02 6.94
CA VAL A 127 -11.80 -7.54 8.31
C VAL A 127 -11.96 -6.35 9.26
N PRO A 128 -12.95 -6.35 10.17
CA PRO A 128 -13.12 -5.25 11.11
C PRO A 128 -11.88 -5.05 11.98
N LEU A 129 -11.37 -3.82 12.04
CA LEU A 129 -10.21 -3.46 12.88
C LEU A 129 -10.67 -2.95 14.26
N PRO A 130 -10.52 -3.74 15.35
CA PRO A 130 -10.92 -3.35 16.68
C PRO A 130 -10.11 -2.15 17.18
N MET A 131 -10.69 -1.31 18.05
CA MET A 131 -10.01 -0.11 18.57
C MET A 131 -8.64 -0.41 19.18
N ALA A 132 -8.49 -1.52 19.89
CA ALA A 132 -7.23 -1.93 20.51
C ALA A 132 -6.10 -2.22 19.50
N LYS A 133 -6.43 -2.50 18.24
CA LYS A 133 -5.47 -2.80 17.16
C LYS A 133 -5.22 -1.60 16.24
N ARG A 134 -5.84 -0.44 16.52
CA ARG A 134 -5.65 0.78 15.73
C ARG A 134 -4.37 1.48 16.17
N ILE A 135 -3.36 1.45 15.30
CA ILE A 135 -2.09 2.14 15.50
C ILE A 135 -1.88 3.17 14.37
N PRO A 136 -1.07 4.23 14.59
CA PRO A 136 -0.89 5.30 13.59
C PRO A 136 -0.30 4.84 12.25
N GLN A 137 0.41 3.70 12.22
CA GLN A 137 0.97 3.15 11.00
C GLN A 137 -0.07 2.42 10.13
N ILE A 138 -1.26 2.12 10.64
CA ILE A 138 -2.28 1.39 9.88
C ILE A 138 -3.28 2.37 9.28
N THR A 139 -3.38 2.34 7.95
CA THR A 139 -4.44 3.00 7.18
C THR A 139 -5.42 1.93 6.68
N THR A 140 -6.72 2.18 6.82
CA THR A 140 -7.77 1.26 6.34
C THR A 140 -8.57 1.91 5.22
N LEU A 141 -8.66 1.24 4.07
CA LEU A 141 -9.43 1.67 2.91
C LEU A 141 -10.76 0.91 2.83
N SER A 142 -11.85 1.60 2.49
CA SER A 142 -13.13 0.93 2.36
C SER A 142 -13.29 0.17 1.05
N ILE A 143 -13.84 -1.05 1.14
CA ILE A 143 -14.30 -1.88 0.01
C ILE A 143 -15.80 -1.75 -0.23
N ALA A 144 -16.53 -1.06 0.65
CA ALA A 144 -17.97 -0.92 0.56
C ALA A 144 -18.44 -0.43 -0.84
N PRO A 145 -17.78 0.54 -1.51
CA PRO A 145 -18.19 0.97 -2.83
C PRO A 145 -18.07 -0.14 -3.89
N LEU A 146 -17.00 -0.93 -3.84
CA LEU A 146 -16.78 -2.08 -4.74
C LEU A 146 -17.87 -3.14 -4.55
N ILE A 147 -18.19 -3.48 -3.30
CA ILE A 147 -19.22 -4.48 -2.98
C ILE A 147 -20.61 -3.96 -3.31
N GLY A 148 -20.91 -2.69 -3.02
CA GLY A 148 -22.19 -2.06 -3.35
C GLY A 148 -22.47 -2.09 -4.85
N GLU A 149 -21.47 -1.75 -5.66
CA GLU A 149 -21.61 -1.80 -7.13
C GLU A 149 -21.73 -3.25 -7.64
N ALA A 150 -21.01 -4.22 -7.04
CA ALA A 150 -21.17 -5.63 -7.37
C ALA A 150 -22.60 -6.13 -7.09
N ILE A 151 -23.16 -5.80 -5.92
CA ILE A 151 -24.54 -6.14 -5.54
C ILE A 151 -25.53 -5.53 -6.55
N LYS A 152 -25.36 -4.24 -6.87
CA LYS A 152 -26.21 -3.52 -7.84
C LYS A 152 -26.20 -4.19 -9.22
N ARG A 153 -25.03 -4.55 -9.74
CA ARG A 153 -24.89 -5.22 -11.04
C ARG A 153 -25.53 -6.59 -11.06
N ILE A 154 -25.30 -7.39 -10.01
CA ILE A 154 -25.93 -8.71 -9.86
C ILE A 154 -27.45 -8.58 -9.86
N HIS A 155 -27.99 -7.63 -9.08
CA HIS A 155 -29.43 -7.41 -8.99
C HIS A 155 -30.06 -6.99 -10.33
N ARG A 156 -29.32 -6.24 -11.15
CA ARG A 156 -29.79 -5.73 -12.45
C ARG A 156 -29.48 -6.65 -13.63
N GLY A 157 -28.79 -7.77 -13.42
CA GLY A 157 -28.33 -8.63 -14.51
C GLY A 157 -27.24 -7.99 -15.38
N GLU A 158 -26.50 -7.01 -14.84
CA GLU A 158 -25.40 -6.33 -15.50
C GLU A 158 -24.08 -7.11 -15.32
N SER A 159 -23.10 -6.91 -16.20
CA SER A 159 -21.81 -7.61 -16.12
C SER A 159 -21.01 -7.17 -14.88
N VAL A 160 -20.76 -8.11 -13.97
CA VAL A 160 -19.82 -7.95 -12.84
C VAL A 160 -18.38 -7.93 -13.32
N GLY A 161 -18.06 -8.65 -14.41
CA GLY A 161 -16.71 -8.71 -14.97
C GLY A 161 -16.15 -7.33 -15.35
N ALA A 162 -17.03 -6.40 -15.71
CA ALA A 162 -16.67 -5.02 -15.99
C ALA A 162 -16.11 -4.28 -14.76
N LEU A 163 -16.26 -4.77 -13.53
CA LEU A 163 -15.60 -4.17 -12.34
C LEU A 163 -14.09 -4.43 -12.27
N PHE A 164 -13.58 -5.36 -13.09
CA PHE A 164 -12.19 -5.79 -13.09
C PHE A 164 -11.41 -5.35 -14.34
N SER A 165 -12.05 -4.60 -15.25
CA SER A 165 -11.36 -3.98 -16.38
C SER A 165 -10.66 -2.71 -15.95
N SER A 166 -9.44 -2.48 -16.45
CA SER A 166 -8.58 -1.32 -16.21
C SER A 166 -9.22 0.04 -16.55
N GLU A 167 -10.34 0.03 -17.28
CA GLU A 167 -11.11 1.22 -17.69
C GLU A 167 -12.15 1.67 -16.65
N VAL A 168 -12.35 0.91 -15.57
CA VAL A 168 -13.08 1.46 -14.43
C VAL A 168 -12.13 2.38 -13.71
N GLU A 169 -12.16 3.66 -14.09
CA GLU A 169 -11.92 4.73 -13.13
C GLU A 169 -12.86 4.43 -11.95
N PHE A 170 -12.32 3.77 -10.93
CA PHE A 170 -12.85 3.85 -9.58
C PHE A 170 -12.79 5.33 -9.24
N THR A 171 -13.81 6.07 -9.67
CA THR A 171 -13.82 7.52 -9.60
C THR A 171 -13.64 7.87 -8.13
N GLN A 172 -12.80 8.88 -7.87
CA GLN A 172 -12.56 9.41 -6.53
C GLN A 172 -13.86 9.71 -5.77
N GLU A 173 -14.98 9.95 -6.49
CA GLU A 173 -16.31 9.97 -5.90
C GLU A 173 -16.59 8.74 -5.03
N MET A 174 -16.42 7.52 -5.52
CA MET A 174 -16.77 6.33 -4.75
C MET A 174 -15.86 6.09 -3.52
N LEU A 175 -14.58 6.46 -3.56
CA LEU A 175 -13.66 6.31 -2.41
C LEU A 175 -13.80 7.44 -1.37
N LEU A 176 -14.36 8.59 -1.74
CA LEU A 176 -14.52 9.76 -0.87
C LEU A 176 -15.96 9.92 -0.33
N TRP A 177 -16.83 8.92 -0.52
CA TRP A 177 -18.18 8.92 0.04
C TRP A 177 -18.17 8.50 1.52
N GLU A 178 -17.79 9.45 2.38
CA GLU A 178 -18.27 9.50 3.76
C GLU A 178 -19.09 10.79 3.93
N ASP A 179 -20.30 10.66 4.47
CA ASP A 179 -21.18 11.76 4.90
C ASP A 179 -21.66 12.78 3.84
N GLY A 180 -21.75 12.40 2.55
CA GLY A 180 -22.42 13.22 1.53
C GLY A 180 -21.72 14.55 1.19
N VAL A 181 -20.43 14.71 1.53
CA VAL A 181 -19.64 15.89 1.18
C VAL A 181 -18.27 15.46 0.65
N ALA A 182 -17.97 15.78 -0.60
CA ALA A 182 -16.64 15.61 -1.17
C ALA A 182 -15.63 16.53 -0.45
N ARG A 183 -14.66 15.96 0.29
CA ARG A 183 -13.52 16.72 0.79
C ARG A 183 -12.41 16.75 -0.26
N LYS A 184 -11.91 17.95 -0.58
CA LYS A 184 -10.64 18.14 -1.27
C LYS A 184 -9.49 17.80 -0.31
N LEU A 185 -8.45 17.14 -0.82
CA LEU A 185 -7.17 16.98 -0.14
C LEU A 185 -6.63 18.38 0.16
N ASP A 186 -6.36 18.69 1.43
CA ASP A 186 -5.76 19.96 1.82
C ASP A 186 -4.27 19.93 1.47
N THR A 187 -3.89 20.63 0.41
CA THR A 187 -2.50 20.77 -0.03
C THR A 187 -1.79 21.99 0.60
N ARG A 188 -2.36 22.64 1.61
CA ARG A 188 -1.83 23.89 2.18
C ARG A 188 -0.73 23.70 3.23
N ASN A 189 0.28 22.90 2.91
CA ASN A 189 1.59 22.97 3.57
C ASN A 189 2.68 23.05 2.50
N GLU A 190 2.62 24.10 1.68
CA GLU A 190 3.82 24.66 1.04
C GLU A 190 4.31 25.83 1.92
N PRO A 191 5.61 25.97 2.17
CA PRO A 191 6.13 27.14 2.88
C PRO A 191 5.92 28.39 2.01
N ASP A 192 5.32 29.42 2.60
CA ASP A 192 4.99 30.70 1.98
C ASP A 192 6.15 31.27 1.14
N HIS A 193 5.93 31.41 -0.16
CA HIS A 193 6.73 32.28 -1.01
C HIS A 193 6.27 33.72 -0.78
N ASP A 194 7.04 34.47 0.02
CA ASP A 194 6.86 35.92 0.22
C ASP A 194 7.20 36.67 -1.10
N PRO A 195 6.25 37.40 -1.73
CA PRO A 195 6.52 38.19 -2.93
C PRO A 195 6.90 39.65 -2.61
N GLY A 196 7.28 39.97 -1.37
CA GLY A 196 7.44 41.33 -0.88
C GLY A 196 8.88 41.86 -0.77
N ASN A 197 9.71 41.79 -1.83
CA ASN A 197 10.87 42.69 -1.90
C ASN A 197 11.41 42.86 -3.33
N ASP A 198 10.81 43.76 -4.11
CA ASP A 198 11.52 44.38 -5.23
C ASP A 198 11.02 45.81 -5.49
N GLN A 199 11.49 46.74 -4.65
CA GLN A 199 11.51 48.16 -4.98
C GLN A 199 12.86 48.75 -4.59
N SER A 200 13.82 48.71 -5.51
CA SER A 200 14.79 49.79 -5.72
C SER A 200 15.76 49.46 -6.85
N ALA A 201 15.43 49.90 -8.07
CA ALA A 201 16.38 50.47 -9.03
C ALA A 201 15.69 50.77 -10.36
N GLN A 202 15.23 52.01 -10.54
CA GLN A 202 15.37 52.71 -11.82
C GLN A 202 15.21 54.22 -11.64
N ALA A 203 16.13 54.93 -12.29
CA ALA A 203 16.47 56.33 -12.14
C ALA A 203 15.41 57.32 -12.64
N GLY A 204 15.42 58.53 -12.07
CA GLY A 204 14.62 59.68 -12.51
C GLY A 204 14.56 60.76 -11.44
#